data_AF-A0A1L9PUA6-F1
#
_entry.id   AF-A0A1L9PUA6-F1
#
_cell.length_a   1.000
_cell.length_b   1.000
_cell.length_c   1.000
_cell.angle_alpha   90.00
_cell.angle_beta   90.00
_cell.angle_gamma   90.00
#
_symmetry.space_group_name_H-M   'P 1'
#
loop_
_entity.id
_entity.type
_entity.pdbx_description
1 polymer ?
#
loop_
_entity_poly.entity_id
_entity_poly.type
_entity_poly.pdbx_seq_one_letter_code
_entity_poly.pdbx_strand_id
1 'polypeptide(L)'
;MADGEVVPHSLYVYAPNKGAPIFFTILFAISAVGHLWQCCRYNSWTIIGLHPLCALIFTTGYALREYGAYNYIYTTDTPQQTMTIYIMSQVFINICPPLLELANYHILGRIFYYVPHLAPIAPNKVLGIFGALMGIVEAINALGVAFTSNPKGDKQNLGSTLILVAISIQLCVITIFICVGGLFHRRCVTARAAVEKRKIPMLMITLYTSMALILIRCIYRIVEHTGNTALDTDDAEKMEQLSPLLRHEWFFYVFDAAVMLANSLLWNVLNPGRYLPRDRTVCLAEDGVSETEGGNKAGYQPTAAELGRAAMQLLTFGVWGQFFPLHEKDVQSVSS
;
A
#
# COMPACT_ATOMS: atom_id res chain seq x y z
N MET A 1 -18.26 22.31 0.51
CA MET A 1 -17.88 21.07 -0.22
C MET A 1 -18.38 21.26 -1.65
N ALA A 2 -17.84 20.60 -2.65
CA ALA A 2 -18.48 20.68 -3.97
C ALA A 2 -19.88 20.06 -3.86
N ASP A 3 -20.92 20.86 -4.00
CA ASP A 3 -22.33 20.45 -3.91
C ASP A 3 -22.79 19.72 -5.19
N GLY A 4 -21.85 18.97 -5.81
CA GLY A 4 -22.03 18.31 -7.09
C GLY A 4 -22.04 19.25 -8.29
N GLU A 5 -21.73 20.54 -8.16
CA GLU A 5 -21.68 21.41 -9.34
C GLU A 5 -20.46 21.08 -10.21
N VAL A 6 -20.72 20.77 -11.49
CA VAL A 6 -19.69 20.49 -12.50
C VAL A 6 -19.06 21.80 -12.94
N VAL A 7 -17.73 21.87 -12.95
CA VAL A 7 -16.97 23.03 -13.39
C VAL A 7 -16.23 22.69 -14.68
N PRO A 8 -16.56 23.33 -15.82
CA PRO A 8 -15.86 23.09 -17.08
C PRO A 8 -14.34 23.33 -16.95
N HIS A 9 -13.54 22.54 -17.66
CA HIS A 9 -12.07 22.58 -17.63
C HIS A 9 -11.44 22.26 -16.26
N SER A 10 -12.21 21.82 -15.25
CA SER A 10 -11.65 21.28 -14.02
C SER A 10 -11.13 19.86 -14.23
N LEU A 11 -9.87 19.60 -13.85
CA LEU A 11 -9.32 18.23 -13.84
C LEU A 11 -10.00 17.32 -12.80
N TYR A 12 -10.70 17.90 -11.84
CA TYR A 12 -11.44 17.19 -10.80
C TYR A 12 -12.92 17.03 -11.14
N VAL A 13 -13.39 17.52 -12.30
CA VAL A 13 -14.82 17.64 -12.69
C VAL A 13 -15.62 18.67 -11.87
N TYR A 14 -15.29 18.85 -10.60
CA TYR A 14 -15.90 19.80 -9.67
C TYR A 14 -14.88 20.83 -9.16
N ALA A 15 -15.34 21.82 -8.39
CA ALA A 15 -14.45 22.71 -7.62
C ALA A 15 -13.94 21.99 -6.36
N PRO A 16 -12.67 21.59 -6.28
CA PRO A 16 -12.15 20.79 -5.17
C PRO A 16 -12.13 21.56 -3.84
N ASN A 17 -12.32 20.82 -2.75
CA ASN A 17 -12.24 21.33 -1.40
C ASN A 17 -10.78 21.68 -1.05
N LYS A 18 -10.56 22.92 -0.59
CA LYS A 18 -9.25 23.43 -0.22
C LYS A 18 -8.79 22.99 1.17
N GLY A 19 -9.72 22.80 2.11
CA GLY A 19 -9.41 22.49 3.52
C GLY A 19 -9.19 21.00 3.81
N ALA A 20 -9.93 20.12 3.13
CA ALA A 20 -9.83 18.67 3.36
C ALA A 20 -8.42 18.11 3.04
N PRO A 21 -7.77 18.45 1.91
CA PRO A 21 -6.38 18.07 1.65
C PRO A 21 -5.40 18.54 2.73
N ILE A 22 -5.55 19.75 3.26
CA ILE A 22 -4.71 20.29 4.35
C ILE A 22 -4.83 19.39 5.58
N PHE A 23 -6.07 19.08 5.98
CA PHE A 23 -6.35 18.22 7.12
C PHE A 23 -5.67 16.84 6.97
N PHE A 24 -5.84 16.18 5.83
CA PHE A 24 -5.20 14.88 5.57
C PHE A 24 -3.67 14.98 5.51
N THR A 25 -3.13 16.03 4.90
CA THR A 25 -1.68 16.29 4.85
C THR A 25 -1.08 16.34 6.25
N ILE A 26 -1.68 17.13 7.15
CA ILE A 26 -1.22 17.29 8.52
C ILE A 26 -1.29 15.94 9.27
N LEU A 27 -2.39 15.20 9.15
CA LEU A 27 -2.55 13.95 9.88
C LEU A 27 -1.63 12.83 9.36
N PHE A 28 -1.40 12.74 8.04
CA PHE A 28 -0.40 11.81 7.50
C PHE A 28 1.02 12.23 7.87
N ALA A 29 1.33 13.53 7.95
CA ALA A 29 2.63 14.01 8.42
C ALA A 29 2.87 13.62 9.88
N ILE A 30 1.87 13.82 10.76
CA ILE A 30 1.92 13.39 12.16
C ILE A 30 2.11 11.88 12.24
N SER A 31 1.38 11.11 11.42
CA SER A 31 1.54 9.65 11.36
C SER A 31 2.94 9.25 10.90
N ALA A 32 3.51 9.93 9.90
CA ALA A 32 4.86 9.69 9.40
C ALA A 32 5.92 9.92 10.49
N VAL A 33 5.82 11.03 11.22
CA VAL A 33 6.70 11.31 12.37
C VAL A 33 6.55 10.23 13.44
N GLY A 34 5.33 9.78 13.74
CA GLY A 34 5.08 8.69 14.69
C GLY A 34 5.76 7.39 14.27
N HIS A 35 5.55 6.95 13.04
CA HIS A 35 6.20 5.74 12.49
C HIS A 35 7.72 5.85 12.47
N LEU A 36 8.26 7.00 12.05
CA LEU A 36 9.70 7.25 12.02
C LEU A 36 10.32 7.19 13.42
N TRP A 37 9.69 7.86 14.39
CA TRP A 37 10.11 7.81 15.79
C TRP A 37 10.10 6.38 16.32
N GLN A 38 9.06 5.61 16.02
CA GLN A 38 8.97 4.21 16.42
C GLN A 38 10.04 3.33 15.78
N CYS A 39 10.29 3.48 14.48
CA CYS A 39 11.36 2.79 13.78
C CYS A 39 12.72 3.04 14.44
N CYS A 40 13.03 4.30 14.76
CA CYS A 40 14.27 4.68 15.43
C CYS A 40 14.35 4.18 16.88
N ARG A 41 13.29 4.39 17.67
CA ARG A 41 13.26 4.07 19.11
C ARG A 41 13.25 2.58 19.39
N TYR A 42 12.57 1.79 18.55
CA TYR A 42 12.41 0.35 18.71
C TYR A 42 13.26 -0.46 17.73
N ASN A 43 14.11 0.18 16.92
CA ASN A 43 14.92 -0.44 15.86
C ASN A 43 14.12 -1.45 15.02
N SER A 44 12.88 -1.09 14.67
CA SER A 44 11.90 -1.96 14.03
C SER A 44 11.80 -1.72 12.52
N TRP A 45 12.82 -1.10 11.91
CA TRP A 45 12.91 -0.79 10.48
C TRP A 45 12.64 -2.01 9.59
N THR A 46 13.08 -3.19 10.02
CA THR A 46 12.88 -4.44 9.27
C THR A 46 11.44 -4.94 9.26
N ILE A 47 10.58 -4.50 10.20
CA ILE A 47 9.19 -4.93 10.35
C ILE A 47 8.24 -3.84 9.84
N ILE A 48 8.44 -2.59 10.26
CA ILE A 48 7.51 -1.49 9.98
C ILE A 48 8.05 -0.44 9.01
N GLY A 49 9.25 -0.62 8.45
CA GLY A 49 9.93 0.41 7.64
C GLY A 49 9.15 0.91 6.42
N LEU A 50 8.17 0.15 5.92
CA LEU A 50 7.32 0.56 4.80
C LEU A 50 6.21 1.57 5.23
N HIS A 51 5.74 1.51 6.47
CA HIS A 51 4.70 2.43 6.98
C HIS A 51 5.12 3.92 7.01
N PRO A 52 6.31 4.32 7.52
CA PRO A 52 6.72 5.71 7.47
C PRO A 52 6.90 6.20 6.03
N LEU A 53 7.37 5.35 5.12
CA LEU A 53 7.47 5.70 3.70
C LEU A 53 6.08 5.97 3.10
N CYS A 54 5.10 5.08 3.31
CA CYS A 54 3.74 5.31 2.84
C CYS A 54 3.11 6.57 3.45
N ALA A 55 3.33 6.83 4.73
CA ALA A 55 2.83 8.04 5.38
C ALA A 55 3.45 9.32 4.81
N LEU A 56 4.74 9.31 4.45
CA LEU A 56 5.39 10.42 3.75
C LEU A 56 4.83 10.60 2.34
N ILE A 57 4.66 9.52 1.56
CA ILE A 57 4.09 9.59 0.21
C ILE A 57 2.65 10.12 0.26
N PHE A 58 1.81 9.67 1.20
CA PHE A 58 0.48 10.24 1.41
C PHE A 58 0.54 11.73 1.75
N THR A 59 1.44 12.14 2.63
CA THR A 59 1.63 13.56 2.99
C THR A 59 1.91 14.38 1.74
N THR A 60 2.86 13.94 0.91
CA THR A 60 3.18 14.60 -0.36
C THR A 60 1.99 14.60 -1.33
N GLY A 61 1.29 13.48 -1.45
CA GLY A 61 0.13 13.34 -2.34
C GLY A 61 -1.01 14.30 -2.00
N TYR A 62 -1.34 14.44 -0.70
CA TYR A 62 -2.36 15.39 -0.24
C TYR A 62 -1.89 16.84 -0.25
N ALA A 63 -0.59 17.11 -0.03
CA ALA A 63 -0.03 18.45 -0.20
C ALA A 63 -0.11 18.91 -1.69
N LEU A 64 0.20 18.02 -2.63
CA LEU A 64 0.01 18.29 -4.06
C LEU A 64 -1.47 18.44 -4.41
N ARG A 65 -2.36 17.66 -3.76
CA ARG A 65 -3.81 17.81 -3.94
C ARG A 65 -4.30 19.17 -3.48
N GLU A 66 -3.76 19.68 -2.37
CA GLU A 66 -4.07 21.01 -1.87
C GLU A 66 -3.64 22.09 -2.85
N TYR A 67 -2.38 22.06 -3.30
CA TYR A 67 -1.91 22.98 -4.34
C TYR A 67 -2.79 22.91 -5.60
N GLY A 68 -3.14 21.70 -6.03
CA GLY A 68 -4.05 21.44 -7.14
C GLY A 68 -5.44 22.00 -6.90
N ALA A 69 -5.93 22.02 -5.66
CA ALA A 69 -7.24 22.58 -5.31
C ALA A 69 -7.30 24.11 -5.39
N TYR A 70 -6.16 24.80 -5.32
CA TYR A 70 -6.08 26.24 -5.61
C TYR A 70 -5.86 26.54 -7.10
N ASN A 71 -5.39 25.56 -7.88
CA ASN A 71 -5.00 25.71 -9.29
C ASN A 71 -5.64 24.63 -10.18
N TYR A 72 -6.94 24.39 -10.01
CA TYR A 72 -7.64 23.23 -10.60
C TYR A 72 -8.16 23.44 -12.02
N ILE A 73 -8.22 24.69 -12.48
CA ILE A 73 -8.73 25.04 -13.82
C ILE A 73 -7.61 24.85 -14.85
N TYR A 74 -7.85 23.96 -15.80
CA TYR A 74 -6.98 23.79 -16.95
C TYR A 74 -7.09 25.02 -17.87
N THR A 75 -6.08 25.87 -17.84
CA THR A 75 -6.01 27.11 -18.64
C THR A 75 -4.87 27.00 -19.66
N THR A 76 -5.01 27.65 -20.81
CA THR A 76 -3.98 27.69 -21.88
C THR A 76 -2.63 28.24 -21.45
N ASP A 77 -2.57 28.99 -20.34
CA ASP A 77 -1.35 29.67 -19.90
C ASP A 77 -0.38 28.76 -19.13
N THR A 78 -0.88 27.76 -18.38
CA THR A 78 -0.06 26.78 -17.63
C THR A 78 -0.60 25.33 -17.68
N PRO A 79 -0.95 24.77 -18.87
CA PRO A 79 -1.66 23.51 -18.95
C PRO A 79 -0.84 22.32 -18.44
N GLN A 80 0.47 22.31 -18.68
CA GLN A 80 1.35 21.22 -18.27
C GLN A 80 1.52 21.16 -16.76
N GLN A 81 1.69 22.31 -16.08
CA GLN A 81 1.93 22.34 -14.64
C GLN A 81 0.72 21.83 -13.85
N THR A 82 -0.48 22.33 -14.15
CA THR A 82 -1.73 21.92 -13.49
C THR A 82 -1.97 20.42 -13.68
N MET A 83 -1.77 19.92 -14.90
CA MET A 83 -1.92 18.50 -15.21
C MET A 83 -0.88 17.62 -14.50
N THR A 84 0.39 18.02 -14.51
CA THR A 84 1.45 17.27 -13.81
C THR A 84 1.19 17.19 -12.31
N ILE A 85 0.77 18.29 -11.67
CA ILE A 85 0.48 18.29 -10.23
C ILE A 85 -0.71 17.39 -9.89
N TYR A 86 -1.77 17.45 -10.70
CA TYR A 86 -2.91 16.54 -10.57
C TYR A 86 -2.47 15.08 -10.66
N ILE A 87 -1.73 14.72 -11.72
CA ILE A 87 -1.25 13.35 -11.94
C ILE A 87 -0.37 12.89 -10.77
N MET A 88 0.61 13.71 -10.35
CA MET A 88 1.51 13.36 -9.24
C MET A 88 0.77 13.17 -7.93
N SER A 89 -0.22 14.02 -7.64
CA SER A 89 -1.10 13.86 -6.48
C SER A 89 -1.84 12.52 -6.53
N GLN A 90 -2.46 12.18 -7.66
CA GLN A 90 -3.17 10.91 -7.83
C GLN A 90 -2.24 9.70 -7.70
N VAL A 91 -1.05 9.76 -8.31
CA VAL A 91 -0.07 8.67 -8.25
C VAL A 91 0.40 8.44 -6.81
N PHE A 92 0.78 9.49 -6.08
CA PHE A 92 1.22 9.35 -4.70
C PHE A 92 0.11 8.83 -3.76
N ILE A 93 -1.13 9.28 -3.95
CA ILE A 93 -2.25 8.77 -3.13
C ILE A 93 -2.57 7.31 -3.48
N ASN A 94 -2.48 6.92 -4.75
CA ASN A 94 -2.89 5.59 -5.21
C ASN A 94 -1.82 4.50 -5.07
N ILE A 95 -0.52 4.85 -4.99
CA ILE A 95 0.56 3.87 -4.81
C ILE A 95 0.67 3.36 -3.36
N CYS A 96 0.20 4.14 -2.38
CA CYS A 96 0.35 3.79 -0.96
C CYS A 96 -0.44 2.56 -0.49
N PRO A 97 -1.71 2.34 -0.89
CA PRO A 97 -2.48 1.17 -0.45
C PRO A 97 -1.85 -0.19 -0.82
N PRO A 98 -1.40 -0.43 -2.07
CA PRO A 98 -0.68 -1.66 -2.41
C PRO A 98 0.61 -1.83 -1.57
N LEU A 99 1.34 -0.75 -1.29
CA LEU A 99 2.50 -0.80 -0.41
C LEU A 99 2.13 -1.13 1.04
N LEU A 100 1.03 -0.59 1.56
CA LEU A 100 0.53 -0.94 2.89
C LEU A 100 0.06 -2.39 2.96
N GLU A 101 -0.48 -2.92 1.88
CA GLU A 101 -0.80 -4.33 1.76
C GLU A 101 0.45 -5.21 1.77
N LEU A 102 1.50 -4.82 1.03
CA LEU A 102 2.80 -5.49 1.07
C LEU A 102 3.39 -5.49 2.49
N ALA A 103 3.20 -4.41 3.26
CA ALA A 103 3.58 -4.36 4.67
C ALA A 103 2.82 -5.41 5.49
N ASN A 104 1.51 -5.57 5.27
CA ASN A 104 0.72 -6.62 5.93
C ASN A 104 1.19 -8.03 5.55
N TYR A 105 1.55 -8.27 4.29
CA TYR A 105 2.10 -9.55 3.85
C TYR A 105 3.40 -9.88 4.57
N HIS A 106 4.27 -8.89 4.73
CA HIS A 106 5.52 -9.02 5.47
C HIS A 106 5.25 -9.34 6.94
N ILE A 107 4.33 -8.61 7.59
CA ILE A 107 3.96 -8.83 8.99
C ILE A 107 3.38 -10.24 9.20
N LEU A 108 2.48 -10.72 8.32
CA LEU A 108 1.98 -12.09 8.41
C LEU A 108 3.09 -13.12 8.24
N GLY A 109 4.01 -12.91 7.29
CA GLY A 109 5.19 -13.74 7.13
C GLY A 109 6.02 -13.81 8.41
N ARG A 110 6.23 -12.69 9.10
CA ARG A 110 6.91 -12.62 10.41
C ARG A 110 6.15 -13.38 11.50
N ILE A 111 4.82 -13.31 11.52
CA ILE A 111 4.00 -14.10 12.45
C ILE A 111 4.19 -15.60 12.18
N PHE A 112 4.26 -16.02 10.91
CA PHE A 112 4.52 -17.42 10.57
C PHE A 112 5.94 -17.85 10.95
N TYR A 113 6.95 -16.97 10.84
CA TYR A 113 8.30 -17.27 11.35
C TYR A 113 8.30 -17.50 12.86
N TYR A 114 7.48 -16.75 13.59
CA TYR A 114 7.38 -16.90 15.03
C TYR A 114 6.60 -18.17 15.44
N VAL A 115 5.60 -18.59 14.66
CA VAL A 115 4.77 -19.79 14.95
C VAL A 115 4.72 -20.72 13.73
N PRO A 116 5.86 -21.33 13.34
CA PRO A 116 5.97 -22.06 12.08
C PRO A 116 5.14 -23.35 12.05
N HIS A 117 4.99 -24.04 13.18
CA HIS A 117 4.30 -25.32 13.29
C HIS A 117 2.79 -25.24 12.98
N LEU A 118 2.17 -24.06 13.08
CA LEU A 118 0.74 -23.85 12.77
C LEU A 118 0.54 -23.11 11.44
N ALA A 119 1.62 -22.62 10.82
CA ALA A 119 1.56 -21.86 9.58
C ALA A 119 0.97 -22.70 8.43
N PRO A 120 -0.06 -22.22 7.72
CA PRO A 120 -0.60 -22.92 6.55
C PRO A 120 0.34 -22.87 5.34
N ILE A 121 1.21 -21.88 5.28
CA ILE A 121 2.20 -21.66 4.21
C ILE A 121 3.56 -21.46 4.86
N ALA A 122 4.63 -21.93 4.21
CA ALA A 122 5.99 -21.72 4.71
C ALA A 122 6.29 -20.20 4.87
N PRO A 123 6.86 -19.76 6.01
CA PRO A 123 7.05 -18.35 6.33
C PRO A 123 7.83 -17.56 5.27
N ASN A 124 8.84 -18.19 4.67
CA ASN A 124 9.68 -17.61 3.63
C ASN A 124 8.95 -17.36 2.30
N LYS A 125 7.80 -18.01 2.08
CA LYS A 125 7.05 -17.92 0.82
C LYS A 125 5.96 -16.85 0.85
N VAL A 126 5.46 -16.43 2.01
CA VAL A 126 4.33 -15.50 2.12
C VAL A 126 4.61 -14.19 1.38
N LEU A 127 5.69 -13.50 1.75
CA LEU A 127 6.06 -12.23 1.13
C LEU A 127 6.39 -12.39 -0.36
N GLY A 128 7.06 -13.49 -0.75
CA GLY A 128 7.42 -13.74 -2.14
C GLY A 128 6.21 -13.98 -3.04
N ILE A 129 5.26 -14.82 -2.60
CA ILE A 129 4.05 -15.15 -3.39
C ILE A 129 3.15 -13.92 -3.50
N PHE A 130 2.74 -13.36 -2.36
CA PHE A 130 1.79 -12.26 -2.35
C PHE A 130 2.40 -10.95 -2.86
N GLY A 131 3.69 -10.70 -2.59
CA GLY A 131 4.41 -9.55 -3.16
C GLY A 131 4.60 -9.65 -4.68
N ALA A 132 4.86 -10.84 -5.22
CA ALA A 132 4.93 -11.01 -6.68
C ALA A 132 3.56 -10.84 -7.34
N LEU A 133 2.49 -11.37 -6.74
CA LEU A 133 1.12 -11.15 -7.22
C LEU A 133 0.76 -9.66 -7.22
N MET A 134 1.06 -8.94 -6.13
CA MET A 134 0.87 -7.49 -6.06
C MET A 134 1.66 -6.76 -7.16
N GLY A 135 2.93 -7.12 -7.37
CA GLY A 135 3.74 -6.52 -8.44
C GLY A 135 3.15 -6.71 -9.84
N ILE A 136 2.58 -7.89 -10.12
CA ILE A 136 1.86 -8.15 -11.38
C ILE A 136 0.61 -7.28 -11.50
N VAL A 137 -0.19 -7.20 -10.44
CA VAL A 137 -1.41 -6.39 -10.39
C VAL A 137 -1.09 -4.91 -10.64
N GLU A 138 -0.09 -4.37 -9.96
CA GLU A 138 0.32 -2.97 -10.11
C GLU A 138 0.92 -2.69 -11.49
N ALA A 139 1.59 -3.66 -12.12
CA ALA A 139 2.06 -3.50 -13.50
C ALA A 139 0.89 -3.41 -14.49
N ILE A 140 -0.15 -4.25 -14.33
CA ILE A 140 -1.37 -4.19 -15.14
C ILE A 140 -2.09 -2.85 -14.92
N ASN A 141 -2.18 -2.41 -13.67
CA ASN A 141 -2.80 -1.13 -13.31
C ASN A 141 -2.05 0.05 -13.97
N ALA A 142 -0.73 0.10 -13.84
CA ALA A 142 0.10 1.14 -14.45
C ALA A 142 -0.02 1.18 -15.97
N LEU A 143 -0.06 0.02 -16.63
CA LEU A 143 -0.32 -0.07 -18.07
C LEU A 143 -1.72 0.45 -18.43
N GLY A 144 -2.72 0.11 -17.64
CA GLY A 144 -4.08 0.59 -17.80
C GLY A 144 -4.16 2.13 -17.73
N VAL A 145 -3.55 2.72 -16.70
CA VAL A 145 -3.44 4.19 -16.54
C VAL A 145 -2.69 4.83 -17.70
N ALA A 146 -1.59 4.23 -18.17
CA ALA A 146 -0.84 4.76 -19.31
C ALA A 146 -1.68 4.80 -20.60
N PHE A 147 -2.54 3.81 -20.83
CA PHE A 147 -3.43 3.77 -22.00
C PHE A 147 -4.64 4.71 -21.89
N THR A 148 -5.14 4.98 -20.69
CA THR A 148 -6.22 5.98 -20.50
C THR A 148 -5.72 7.42 -20.50
N SER A 149 -4.43 7.65 -20.26
CA SER A 149 -3.85 9.00 -20.18
C SER A 149 -3.79 9.77 -21.51
N ASN A 150 -4.10 9.14 -22.65
CA ASN A 150 -4.17 9.82 -23.95
C ASN A 150 -5.64 9.95 -24.41
N PRO A 151 -6.27 11.13 -24.28
CA PRO A 151 -7.67 11.38 -24.64
C PRO A 151 -8.01 11.16 -26.12
N LYS A 152 -7.00 11.06 -27.01
CA LYS A 152 -7.18 10.78 -28.44
C LYS A 152 -6.66 9.40 -28.86
N GLY A 153 -6.24 8.57 -27.92
CA GLY A 153 -5.66 7.26 -28.19
C GLY A 153 -6.70 6.16 -28.37
N ASP A 154 -6.53 5.32 -29.39
CA ASP A 154 -7.39 4.16 -29.70
C ASP A 154 -7.43 3.10 -28.58
N LYS A 155 -6.54 3.19 -27.59
CA LYS A 155 -6.37 2.20 -26.53
C LYS A 155 -7.07 2.55 -25.20
N GLN A 156 -7.85 3.62 -25.14
CA GLN A 156 -8.50 4.03 -23.89
C GLN A 156 -9.41 2.95 -23.28
N ASN A 157 -10.28 2.33 -24.09
CA ASN A 157 -11.18 1.28 -23.61
C ASN A 157 -10.41 0.07 -23.06
N LEU A 158 -9.32 -0.31 -23.74
CA LEU A 158 -8.41 -1.33 -23.24
C LEU A 158 -7.78 -0.90 -21.90
N GLY A 159 -7.34 0.36 -21.80
CA GLY A 159 -6.79 0.92 -20.56
C GLY A 159 -7.75 0.84 -19.38
N SER A 160 -8.99 1.31 -19.53
CA SER A 160 -10.01 1.24 -18.49
C SER A 160 -10.34 -0.21 -18.10
N THR A 161 -10.36 -1.12 -19.08
CA THR A 161 -10.54 -2.56 -18.81
C THR A 161 -9.37 -3.12 -17.99
N LEU A 162 -8.13 -2.77 -18.31
CA LEU A 162 -6.95 -3.22 -17.56
C LEU A 162 -6.95 -2.71 -16.11
N ILE A 163 -7.34 -1.45 -15.89
CA ILE A 163 -7.49 -0.90 -14.53
C ILE A 163 -8.55 -1.71 -13.75
N LEU A 164 -9.73 -1.94 -14.34
CA LEU A 164 -10.79 -2.71 -13.69
C LEU A 164 -10.36 -4.15 -13.38
N VAL A 165 -9.65 -4.80 -14.30
CA VAL A 165 -9.09 -6.14 -14.11
C VAL A 165 -8.08 -6.14 -12.95
N ALA A 166 -7.16 -5.18 -12.92
CA ALA A 166 -6.16 -5.08 -11.86
C ALA A 166 -6.82 -4.96 -10.48
N ILE A 167 -7.77 -4.02 -10.32
CA ILE A 167 -8.46 -3.81 -9.03
C ILE A 167 -9.29 -5.05 -8.64
N SER A 168 -9.88 -5.75 -9.61
CA SER A 168 -10.64 -6.97 -9.36
C SER A 168 -9.74 -8.12 -8.87
N ILE A 169 -8.58 -8.31 -9.50
CA ILE A 169 -7.59 -9.29 -9.05
C ILE A 169 -7.08 -8.90 -7.66
N GLN A 170 -6.82 -7.63 -7.42
CA GLN A 170 -6.39 -7.11 -6.11
C GLN A 170 -7.36 -7.51 -4.99
N LEU A 171 -8.67 -7.34 -5.21
CA LEU A 171 -9.70 -7.74 -4.26
C LEU A 171 -9.68 -9.25 -3.98
N CYS A 172 -9.48 -10.07 -5.00
CA CYS A 172 -9.33 -11.52 -4.86
C CYS A 172 -8.09 -11.88 -4.02
N VAL A 173 -6.95 -11.25 -4.29
CA VAL A 173 -5.70 -11.50 -3.55
C VAL A 173 -5.85 -11.12 -2.07
N ILE A 174 -6.43 -9.95 -1.77
CA ILE A 174 -6.74 -9.52 -0.40
C ILE A 174 -7.61 -10.56 0.32
N THR A 175 -8.66 -11.04 -0.36
CA THR A 175 -9.59 -12.02 0.20
C THR A 175 -8.90 -13.34 0.50
N ILE A 176 -8.09 -13.85 -0.43
CA ILE A 176 -7.28 -15.07 -0.23
C ILE A 176 -6.32 -14.89 0.95
N PHE A 177 -5.67 -13.73 1.05
CA PHE A 177 -4.76 -13.43 2.15
C PHE A 177 -5.46 -13.44 3.51
N ILE A 178 -6.65 -12.83 3.62
CA ILE A 178 -7.48 -12.88 4.82
C ILE A 178 -7.85 -14.32 5.16
N CYS A 179 -8.23 -15.14 4.18
CA CYS A 179 -8.54 -16.56 4.37
C CYS A 179 -7.33 -17.35 4.91
N VAL A 180 -6.13 -17.12 4.35
CA VAL A 180 -4.88 -17.75 4.83
C VAL A 180 -4.59 -17.36 6.28
N GLY A 181 -4.72 -16.07 6.62
CA GLY A 181 -4.64 -15.61 8.00
C GLY A 181 -5.69 -16.27 8.90
N GLY A 182 -6.93 -16.39 8.42
CA GLY A 182 -8.05 -17.03 9.10
C GLY A 182 -7.79 -18.50 9.43
N LEU A 183 -7.23 -19.25 8.49
CA LEU A 183 -6.82 -20.64 8.69
C LEU A 183 -5.74 -20.75 9.77
N PHE A 184 -4.73 -19.86 9.72
CA PHE A 184 -3.70 -19.79 10.76
C PHE A 184 -4.29 -19.46 12.13
N HIS A 185 -5.19 -18.48 12.22
CA HIS A 185 -5.85 -18.08 13.45
C HIS A 185 -6.67 -19.22 14.05
N ARG A 186 -7.45 -19.94 13.22
CA ARG A 186 -8.22 -21.13 13.66
C ARG A 186 -7.29 -22.21 14.20
N ARG A 187 -6.17 -22.49 13.54
CA ARG A 187 -5.15 -23.44 14.02
C ARG A 187 -4.57 -23.02 15.37
N CYS A 188 -4.30 -21.72 15.57
CA CYS A 188 -3.84 -21.17 16.84
C CYS A 188 -4.85 -21.33 17.98
N VAL A 189 -6.14 -21.05 17.72
CA VAL A 189 -7.21 -21.19 18.72
C VAL A 189 -7.42 -22.66 19.09
N THR A 190 -7.44 -23.56 18.12
CA THR A 190 -7.60 -25.00 18.36
C THR A 190 -6.44 -25.58 19.16
N ALA A 191 -5.22 -25.09 18.96
CA ALA A 191 -4.04 -25.56 19.69
C ALA A 191 -4.01 -25.16 21.17
N ARG A 192 -4.93 -24.29 21.64
CA ARG A 192 -5.25 -23.84 23.02
C ARG A 192 -4.13 -23.48 24.03
N ALA A 193 -2.87 -23.91 23.91
CA ALA A 193 -1.91 -23.90 25.02
C ALA A 193 -0.85 -22.78 24.97
N ALA A 194 -0.70 -22.08 23.85
CA ALA A 194 0.55 -21.41 23.49
C ALA A 194 0.43 -19.91 23.12
N VAL A 195 -0.60 -19.57 22.36
CA VAL A 195 -0.60 -18.37 21.51
C VAL A 195 -1.25 -17.15 22.20
N GLU A 196 -2.16 -17.35 23.15
CA GLU A 196 -2.85 -16.25 23.86
C GLU A 196 -1.91 -15.42 24.74
N LYS A 197 -0.89 -16.04 25.35
CA LYS A 197 -0.01 -15.36 26.32
C LYS A 197 0.90 -14.29 25.71
N ARG A 198 1.10 -14.29 24.38
CA ARG A 198 2.08 -13.41 23.69
C ARG A 198 1.45 -12.37 22.76
N LYS A 199 0.15 -12.05 22.93
CA LYS A 199 -0.56 -11.01 22.15
C LYS A 199 -0.61 -11.24 20.62
N ILE A 200 -0.33 -12.45 20.14
CA ILE A 200 -0.58 -12.85 18.74
C ILE A 200 -2.03 -12.60 18.31
N PRO A 201 -3.07 -12.83 19.15
CA PRO A 201 -4.43 -12.47 18.79
C PRO A 201 -4.59 -10.99 18.46
N MET A 202 -3.92 -10.09 19.19
CA MET A 202 -3.95 -8.64 18.94
C MET A 202 -3.29 -8.30 17.59
N LEU A 203 -2.16 -8.91 17.26
CA LEU A 203 -1.51 -8.75 15.95
C LEU A 203 -2.42 -9.22 14.80
N MET A 204 -3.05 -10.38 14.95
CA MET A 204 -3.97 -10.91 13.94
C MET A 204 -5.20 -10.02 13.78
N ILE A 205 -5.79 -9.52 14.87
CA ILE A 205 -6.90 -8.55 14.83
C ILE A 205 -6.46 -7.28 14.12
N THR A 206 -5.29 -6.72 14.45
CA THR A 206 -4.74 -5.52 13.80
C THR A 206 -4.58 -5.73 12.30
N LEU A 207 -4.04 -6.89 11.91
CA LEU A 207 -3.84 -7.26 10.52
C LEU A 207 -5.18 -7.42 9.79
N TYR A 208 -6.18 -8.05 10.39
CA TYR A 208 -7.52 -8.15 9.79
C TYR A 208 -8.20 -6.79 9.65
N THR A 209 -8.12 -5.94 10.67
CA THR A 209 -8.65 -4.57 10.59
C THR A 209 -7.95 -3.80 9.47
N SER A 210 -6.62 -3.92 9.36
CA SER A 210 -5.85 -3.30 8.29
C SER A 210 -6.27 -3.79 6.90
N MET A 211 -6.36 -5.11 6.71
CA MET A 211 -6.80 -5.70 5.44
C MET A 211 -8.25 -5.36 5.10
N ALA A 212 -9.15 -5.27 6.10
CA ALA A 212 -10.53 -4.86 5.90
C ALA A 212 -10.64 -3.39 5.44
N LEU A 213 -9.84 -2.49 6.01
CA LEU A 213 -9.76 -1.09 5.55
C LEU A 213 -9.27 -1.01 4.10
N ILE A 214 -8.22 -1.74 3.75
CA ILE A 214 -7.72 -1.80 2.35
C ILE A 214 -8.79 -2.40 1.42
N LEU A 215 -9.51 -3.44 1.86
CA LEU A 215 -10.60 -4.04 1.09
C LEU A 215 -11.74 -3.06 0.80
N ILE A 216 -12.17 -2.28 1.80
CA ILE A 216 -13.20 -1.24 1.65
C ILE A 216 -12.78 -0.25 0.56
N ARG A 217 -11.52 0.18 0.57
CA ARG A 217 -10.97 1.05 -0.48
C ARG A 217 -11.01 0.37 -1.85
N CYS A 218 -10.57 -0.89 -1.96
CA CYS A 218 -10.61 -1.61 -3.24
C CYS A 218 -12.04 -1.72 -3.79
N ILE A 219 -13.03 -2.00 -2.94
CA ILE A 219 -14.45 -2.01 -3.34
C ILE A 219 -14.88 -0.63 -3.83
N TYR A 220 -14.54 0.44 -3.10
CA TYR A 220 -14.80 1.82 -3.54
C TYR A 220 -14.18 2.09 -4.93
N ARG A 221 -12.93 1.68 -5.17
CA ARG A 221 -12.24 1.86 -6.45
C ARG A 221 -12.88 1.07 -7.59
N ILE A 222 -13.41 -0.14 -7.34
CA ILE A 222 -14.18 -0.88 -8.36
C ILE A 222 -15.46 -0.12 -8.70
N VAL A 223 -16.21 0.34 -7.71
CA VAL A 223 -17.47 1.07 -7.94
C VAL A 223 -17.23 2.41 -8.64
N GLU A 224 -16.16 3.12 -8.26
CA GLU A 224 -15.71 4.35 -8.91
C GLU A 224 -15.39 4.12 -10.39
N HIS A 225 -14.64 3.06 -10.71
CA HIS A 225 -14.22 2.76 -12.10
C HIS A 225 -15.30 2.08 -12.96
N THR A 226 -16.28 1.41 -12.33
CA THR A 226 -17.44 0.80 -13.01
C THR A 226 -18.57 1.81 -13.24
N GLY A 227 -18.57 2.92 -12.48
CA GLY A 227 -19.42 4.07 -12.76
C GLY A 227 -19.16 4.61 -14.17
N ASN A 228 -20.16 5.25 -14.79
CA ASN A 228 -20.09 5.74 -16.18
C ASN A 228 -18.96 6.78 -16.34
N THR A 229 -17.73 6.33 -16.64
CA THR A 229 -16.48 7.13 -16.59
C THR A 229 -16.10 7.69 -17.97
N ALA A 230 -17.09 7.92 -18.85
CA ALA A 230 -16.85 8.61 -20.11
C ALA A 230 -16.69 10.11 -19.83
N LEU A 231 -15.46 10.53 -19.54
CA LEU A 231 -15.10 11.93 -19.33
C LEU A 231 -14.93 12.64 -20.68
N ASP A 232 -16.03 13.10 -21.28
CA ASP A 232 -15.95 14.19 -22.26
C ASP A 232 -15.89 15.51 -21.47
N THR A 233 -14.71 16.12 -21.41
CA THR A 233 -14.47 17.36 -20.64
C THR A 233 -15.07 18.60 -21.30
N ASP A 234 -15.50 18.47 -22.56
CA ASP A 234 -16.09 19.53 -23.37
C ASP A 234 -17.63 19.57 -23.31
N ASP A 235 -18.29 18.47 -22.87
CA ASP A 235 -19.74 18.35 -22.82
C ASP A 235 -20.26 18.28 -21.37
N ALA A 236 -20.71 19.43 -20.85
CA ALA A 236 -21.27 19.54 -19.49
C ALA A 236 -22.45 18.58 -19.24
N GLU A 237 -23.22 18.25 -20.28
CA GLU A 237 -24.41 17.38 -20.22
C GLU A 237 -24.04 15.89 -20.03
N LYS A 238 -22.88 15.45 -20.54
CA LYS A 238 -22.35 14.09 -20.29
C LYS A 238 -21.70 13.97 -18.92
N MET A 239 -21.09 15.05 -18.43
CA MET A 239 -20.55 15.09 -17.07
C MET A 239 -21.66 15.03 -16.01
N GLU A 240 -22.88 15.44 -16.33
CA GLU A 240 -24.02 15.32 -15.43
C GLU A 240 -24.51 13.87 -15.26
N GLN A 241 -24.21 13.00 -16.23
CA GLN A 241 -24.51 11.56 -16.21
C GLN A 241 -23.42 10.70 -15.56
N LEU A 242 -22.34 11.32 -15.03
CA LEU A 242 -21.31 10.64 -14.25
C LEU A 242 -21.92 10.06 -12.96
N SER A 243 -21.37 8.94 -12.51
CA SER A 243 -21.76 8.34 -11.23
C SER A 243 -21.66 9.38 -10.10
N PRO A 244 -22.63 9.46 -9.18
CA PRO A 244 -22.61 10.41 -8.05
C PRO A 244 -21.32 10.36 -7.22
N LEU A 245 -20.60 9.23 -7.25
CA LEU A 245 -19.28 9.05 -6.62
C LEU A 245 -18.19 9.94 -7.24
N LEU A 246 -18.20 10.15 -8.56
CA LEU A 246 -17.25 11.05 -9.22
C LEU A 246 -17.64 12.52 -9.07
N ARG A 247 -18.94 12.80 -8.85
CA ARG A 247 -19.48 14.16 -8.75
C ARG A 247 -19.32 14.75 -7.33
N HIS A 248 -19.33 13.90 -6.30
CA HIS A 248 -19.23 14.33 -4.91
C HIS A 248 -17.89 13.94 -4.29
N GLU A 249 -17.04 14.94 -4.06
CA GLU A 249 -15.69 14.76 -3.51
C GLU A 249 -15.66 14.09 -2.12
N TRP A 250 -16.74 14.22 -1.33
CA TRP A 250 -16.76 13.67 0.03
C TRP A 250 -16.63 12.13 0.04
N PHE A 251 -17.10 11.42 -0.99
CA PHE A 251 -16.94 9.96 -1.09
C PHE A 251 -15.46 9.58 -1.13
N PHE A 252 -14.65 10.30 -1.90
CA PHE A 252 -13.20 10.11 -1.95
C PHE A 252 -12.57 10.32 -0.57
N TYR A 253 -12.91 11.41 0.14
CA TYR A 253 -12.32 11.63 1.47
C TYR A 253 -12.74 10.58 2.50
N VAL A 254 -13.98 10.06 2.44
CA VAL A 254 -14.46 9.07 3.41
C VAL A 254 -13.93 7.68 3.08
N PHE A 255 -14.15 7.18 1.86
CA PHE A 255 -13.85 5.79 1.50
C PHE A 255 -12.42 5.56 1.03
N ASP A 256 -11.69 6.62 0.68
CA ASP A 256 -10.31 6.53 0.24
C ASP A 256 -9.36 7.11 1.30
N ALA A 257 -9.50 8.41 1.62
CA ALA A 257 -8.54 9.11 2.48
C ALA A 257 -8.65 8.71 3.96
N ALA A 258 -9.86 8.75 4.53
CA ALA A 258 -10.09 8.44 5.94
C ALA A 258 -9.83 6.97 6.27
N VAL A 259 -10.21 6.06 5.37
CA VAL A 259 -9.93 4.63 5.52
C VAL A 259 -8.42 4.34 5.51
N MET A 260 -7.65 4.99 4.64
CA MET A 260 -6.18 4.84 4.63
C MET A 260 -5.49 5.54 5.80
N LEU A 261 -6.01 6.68 6.24
CA LEU A 261 -5.52 7.34 7.44
C LEU A 261 -5.77 6.50 8.68
N ALA A 262 -6.97 5.95 8.84
CA ALA A 262 -7.30 5.01 9.92
C ALA A 262 -6.35 3.81 9.90
N ASN A 263 -6.02 3.28 8.73
CA ASN A 263 -5.04 2.20 8.60
C ASN A 263 -3.62 2.62 9.02
N SER A 264 -3.18 3.81 8.62
CA SER A 264 -1.87 4.35 9.02
C SER A 264 -1.78 4.56 10.53
N LEU A 265 -2.83 5.11 11.15
CA LEU A 265 -2.92 5.34 12.59
C LEU A 265 -3.03 4.05 13.39
N LEU A 266 -3.76 3.04 12.87
CA LEU A 266 -3.87 1.72 13.47
C LEU A 266 -2.49 1.11 13.72
N TRP A 267 -1.62 1.12 12.71
CA TRP A 267 -0.26 0.60 12.82
C TRP A 267 0.67 1.48 13.66
N ASN A 268 0.37 2.78 13.78
CA ASN A 268 1.09 3.68 14.67
C ASN A 268 0.74 3.36 16.15
N VAL A 269 -0.52 3.09 16.47
CA VAL A 269 -0.92 2.72 17.85
C VAL A 269 -0.48 1.30 18.19
N LEU A 270 -0.71 0.35 17.29
CA LEU A 270 -0.47 -1.08 17.48
C LEU A 270 0.80 -1.54 16.76
N ASN A 271 1.94 -0.97 17.15
CA ASN A 271 3.22 -1.29 16.53
C ASN A 271 3.60 -2.78 16.73
N PRO A 272 3.76 -3.56 15.63
CA PRO A 272 4.08 -4.98 15.70
C PRO A 272 5.47 -5.27 16.27
N GLY A 273 6.40 -4.31 16.20
CA GLY A 273 7.74 -4.41 16.80
C GLY A 273 7.73 -4.54 18.34
N ARG A 274 6.60 -4.32 19.00
CA ARG A 274 6.42 -4.58 20.45
C ARG A 274 6.01 -6.03 20.76
N TYR A 275 5.53 -6.75 19.75
CA TYR A 275 4.90 -8.06 19.93
C TYR A 275 5.65 -9.19 19.23
N LEU A 276 6.49 -8.86 18.24
CA LEU A 276 7.33 -9.82 17.53
C LEU A 276 8.81 -9.67 17.93
N PRO A 277 9.54 -10.79 18.12
CA PRO A 277 11.00 -10.75 18.28
C PRO A 277 11.65 -10.08 17.08
N ARG A 278 12.77 -9.37 17.32
CA ARG A 278 13.54 -8.73 16.25
C ARG A 278 14.21 -9.76 15.34
N ASP A 279 14.79 -10.79 15.94
CA ASP A 279 15.47 -11.86 15.22
C ASP A 279 14.48 -12.90 14.69
N ARG A 280 14.72 -13.34 13.45
CA ARG A 280 13.89 -14.33 12.75
C ARG A 280 14.17 -15.77 13.19
N THR A 281 15.19 -15.97 14.01
CA THR A 281 15.65 -17.27 14.52
C THR A 281 14.90 -17.72 15.77
N VAL A 282 14.19 -16.79 16.42
CA VAL A 282 13.40 -17.03 17.62
C VAL A 282 12.02 -17.54 17.22
N CYS A 283 11.75 -18.79 17.54
CA CYS A 283 10.45 -19.43 17.29
C CYS A 283 9.78 -19.77 18.64
N LEU A 284 8.45 -19.66 18.67
CA LEU A 284 7.65 -20.18 19.77
C LEU A 284 7.71 -21.72 19.73
N ALA A 285 8.10 -22.33 20.84
CA ALA A 285 8.08 -23.78 20.98
C ALA A 285 6.63 -24.31 20.99
N GLU A 286 6.46 -25.62 20.77
CA GLU A 286 5.15 -26.27 20.76
C GLU A 286 4.43 -26.21 22.12
N ASP A 287 5.17 -26.00 23.21
CA ASP A 287 4.60 -25.74 24.54
C ASP A 287 3.94 -24.34 24.65
N GLY A 288 4.23 -23.47 23.68
CA GLY A 288 4.04 -22.03 23.62
C GLY A 288 4.19 -21.21 24.87
N VAL A 289 5.16 -21.60 25.67
CA VAL A 289 5.67 -20.79 26.77
C VAL A 289 7.15 -20.48 26.53
N SER A 290 7.91 -21.44 26.00
CA SER A 290 9.34 -21.27 25.73
C SER A 290 9.58 -20.75 24.30
N GLU A 291 10.59 -19.88 24.19
CA GLU A 291 11.15 -19.44 22.91
C GLU A 291 12.41 -20.27 22.66
N THR A 292 12.51 -20.90 21.49
CA THR A 292 13.69 -21.67 21.11
C THR A 292 14.44 -20.95 20.00
N GLU A 293 15.74 -20.75 20.20
CA GLU A 293 16.67 -20.37 19.12
C GLU A 293 17.01 -21.62 18.31
N GLY A 294 16.13 -22.01 17.38
CA GLY A 294 16.26 -23.30 16.70
C GLY A 294 15.71 -23.40 15.29
N GLY A 295 15.12 -22.34 14.73
CA GLY A 295 14.39 -22.43 13.47
C GLY A 295 15.19 -22.01 12.24
N ASN A 296 15.94 -22.95 11.65
CA ASN A 296 16.52 -22.90 10.30
C ASN A 296 17.65 -21.88 10.05
N LYS A 297 18.90 -22.29 10.28
CA LYS A 297 20.12 -21.70 9.69
C LYS A 297 20.21 -21.97 8.18
N ALA A 298 19.10 -21.87 7.44
CA ALA A 298 19.14 -21.87 5.98
C ALA A 298 19.62 -20.48 5.56
N GLY A 299 20.92 -20.40 5.27
CA GLY A 299 21.68 -19.17 5.10
C GLY A 299 21.04 -18.18 4.14
N TYR A 300 20.67 -17.03 4.68
CA TYR A 300 20.78 -15.75 4.00
C TYR A 300 20.82 -14.66 5.07
N GLN A 301 22.01 -14.18 5.41
CA GLN A 301 22.22 -12.94 6.14
C GLN A 301 22.51 -11.85 5.11
N PRO A 302 21.49 -11.11 4.63
CA PRO A 302 21.76 -9.92 3.86
C PRO A 302 22.40 -8.90 4.78
N THR A 303 23.60 -8.45 4.42
CA THR A 303 24.26 -7.31 5.05
C THR A 303 23.35 -6.08 5.01
N ALA A 304 23.54 -5.11 5.91
CA ALA A 304 22.73 -3.88 5.93
C ALA A 304 22.72 -3.16 4.56
N ALA A 305 23.79 -3.30 3.78
CA ALA A 305 23.91 -2.84 2.40
C ALA A 305 23.03 -3.64 1.41
N GLU A 306 22.84 -4.94 1.60
CA GLU A 306 21.97 -5.78 0.75
C GLU A 306 20.49 -5.61 1.08
N LEU A 307 20.14 -5.39 2.34
CA LEU A 307 18.77 -5.07 2.76
C LEU A 307 18.37 -3.66 2.28
N GLY A 308 19.31 -2.71 2.36
CA GLY A 308 19.17 -1.39 1.75
C GLY A 308 19.01 -1.47 0.24
N ARG A 309 19.83 -2.28 -0.45
CA ARG A 309 19.74 -2.48 -1.91
C ARG A 309 18.48 -3.24 -2.33
N ALA A 310 18.03 -4.25 -1.61
CA ALA A 310 16.81 -4.99 -1.93
C ALA A 310 15.55 -4.15 -1.69
N ALA A 311 15.50 -3.38 -0.59
CA ALA A 311 14.43 -2.43 -0.35
C ALA A 311 14.44 -1.31 -1.40
N MET A 312 15.61 -0.82 -1.79
CA MET A 312 15.76 0.20 -2.84
C MET A 312 15.43 -0.36 -4.24
N GLN A 313 15.81 -1.59 -4.56
CA GLN A 313 15.47 -2.29 -5.80
C GLN A 313 13.97 -2.60 -5.91
N LEU A 314 13.34 -2.94 -4.80
CA LEU A 314 11.87 -3.07 -4.71
C LEU A 314 11.17 -1.71 -4.86
N LEU A 315 11.76 -0.64 -4.33
CA LEU A 315 11.23 0.72 -4.45
C LEU A 315 11.47 1.38 -5.82
N THR A 316 12.51 0.96 -6.55
CA THR A 316 12.88 1.51 -7.87
C THR A 316 12.60 0.56 -9.03
N PHE A 317 11.81 -0.50 -8.84
CA PHE A 317 11.49 -1.52 -9.85
C PHE A 317 12.71 -2.01 -10.67
N GLY A 318 13.87 -2.19 -10.02
CA GLY A 318 15.07 -2.75 -10.66
C GLY A 318 15.84 -1.88 -11.67
N VAL A 319 15.47 -0.61 -11.91
CA VAL A 319 16.08 0.22 -12.98
C VAL A 319 17.54 0.64 -12.71
N TRP A 320 17.95 0.76 -11.45
CA TRP A 320 19.28 1.31 -11.11
C TRP A 320 20.46 0.34 -11.36
N GLY A 321 20.21 -0.98 -11.38
CA GLY A 321 21.27 -1.99 -11.61
C GLY A 321 21.93 -1.92 -12.99
N GLN A 322 21.34 -1.18 -13.94
CA GLN A 322 21.86 -1.00 -15.29
C GLN A 322 22.82 0.19 -15.43
N PHE A 323 22.84 1.13 -14.46
CA PHE A 323 23.63 2.36 -14.58
C PHE A 323 24.97 2.34 -13.83
N PHE A 324 25.18 1.39 -12.91
CA PHE A 324 26.43 1.26 -12.15
C PHE A 324 26.83 -0.22 -11.94
N PRO A 325 27.58 -0.84 -12.87
CA PRO A 325 28.18 -2.15 -12.64
C PRO A 325 29.30 -2.03 -11.59
N LEU A 326 29.27 -2.87 -10.56
CA LEU A 326 30.32 -2.92 -9.54
C LEU A 326 31.52 -3.72 -10.05
N HIS A 327 32.70 -3.13 -9.85
CA HIS A 327 33.99 -3.70 -10.17
C HIS A 327 34.27 -4.96 -9.34
N GLU A 328 34.51 -6.06 -10.05
CA GLU A 328 34.85 -7.39 -9.55
C GLU A 328 36.19 -7.36 -8.79
N LYS A 329 36.18 -7.30 -7.45
CA LYS A 329 37.40 -7.54 -6.63
C LYS A 329 37.24 -8.38 -5.37
N ASP A 330 36.03 -8.78 -4.95
CA ASP A 330 35.86 -9.51 -3.67
C ASP A 330 35.51 -11.01 -3.81
N VAL A 331 35.79 -11.65 -4.96
CA VAL A 331 35.52 -13.10 -5.16
C VAL A 331 36.72 -14.01 -4.83
N GLN A 332 37.90 -13.49 -4.49
CA GLN A 332 39.12 -14.32 -4.37
C GLN A 332 39.58 -14.74 -2.96
N SER A 333 38.79 -14.60 -1.89
CA SER A 333 39.26 -15.02 -0.54
C SER A 333 38.60 -16.28 0.05
N VAL A 334 37.86 -17.07 -0.75
CA VAL A 334 37.37 -18.40 -0.33
C VAL A 334 37.93 -19.48 -1.26
N SER A 335 39.25 -19.55 -1.35
CA SER A 335 39.96 -20.78 -1.72
C SER A 335 41.37 -20.73 -1.16
N SER A 336 41.52 -21.06 0.12
CA SER A 336 42.77 -21.55 0.73
C SER A 336 42.42 -22.30 2.00
#